data_AF-A0A7S1TDV1-F1
#
_entry.id   AF-A0A7S1TDV1-F1
#
_cell.length_a   1.000
_cell.length_b   1.000
_cell.length_c   1.000
_cell.angle_alpha   90.00
_cell.angle_beta   90.00
_cell.angle_gamma   90.00
#
_symmetry.space_group_name_H-M   'P 1'
#
loop_
_entity.id
_entity.type
_entity.pdbx_description
1 polymer ?
#
loop_
_entity_poly.entity_id
_entity_poly.type
_entity_poly.pdbx_seq_one_letter_code
_entity_poly.pdbx_strand_id
1 'polypeptide(L)'
;GRVKWPCYNWSGFCFSSWNPNVGREGYIQEKGIFVFYGRSILNHFEEMSGIAWVRNVGEALRRSRQTGKPVFLLFIEAPGCDVCGQFGKRVLGNDRLAEAIETLFVPCLVNKLGLSAMDRDASVRFKENKNGNPIVRFFDSQEHELIRRKSNLWYGYEIASRMETVLRRFNGCNGCPEWFSEFRRELDLNYIARTRRSHVERAIFVVDDYFMGQSAVGRLALPEHGSYPIISTRCSHFDLLKTVEVKFDSSQMPFPALLELVKTHVKELKCTVPIDPIQLRISLEIFGMQKTCLILRKNNNLMNSKVDAKMIQNYYVTCLPYEVQFILSERQRLLVNAAIVSRAGDQWKDILSPRQR
;
A
#
# COMPACT_ATOMS: atom_id res chain seq x y z
N GLY A 1 -34.64 45.18 -8.18
CA GLY A 1 -34.47 44.03 -9.11
C GLY A 1 -34.09 42.81 -8.32
N ARG A 2 -34.91 41.75 -8.38
CA ARG A 2 -34.69 40.49 -7.64
C ARG A 2 -33.63 39.66 -8.37
N VAL A 3 -32.55 39.28 -7.68
CA VAL A 3 -31.61 38.25 -8.15
C VAL A 3 -32.10 36.91 -7.61
N LYS A 4 -32.47 36.00 -8.52
CA LYS A 4 -32.84 34.61 -8.21
C LYS A 4 -31.58 33.79 -7.94
N TRP A 5 -31.54 33.11 -6.80
CA TRP A 5 -30.65 31.98 -6.56
C TRP A 5 -31.42 30.69 -6.86
N PRO A 6 -30.84 29.70 -7.56
CA PRO A 6 -31.49 28.42 -7.75
C PRO A 6 -31.44 27.61 -6.45
N CYS A 7 -32.63 27.31 -5.89
CA CYS A 7 -32.81 26.31 -4.84
C CYS A 7 -32.61 24.92 -5.44
N TYR A 8 -31.64 24.16 -4.95
CA TYR A 8 -31.63 22.71 -5.12
C TYR A 8 -32.28 22.07 -3.89
N ASN A 9 -33.40 21.39 -4.14
CA ASN A 9 -34.07 20.51 -3.19
C ASN A 9 -33.14 19.34 -2.84
N TRP A 10 -32.70 19.28 -1.58
CA TRP A 10 -32.34 18.02 -0.93
C TRP A 10 -33.38 17.78 0.17
N SER A 11 -34.44 17.07 -0.22
CA SER A 11 -35.41 16.51 0.70
C SER A 11 -34.82 15.30 1.41
N GLY A 12 -34.87 15.32 2.73
CA GLY A 12 -34.89 14.11 3.55
C GLY A 12 -33.57 13.78 4.24
N PHE A 13 -33.42 14.22 5.48
CA PHE A 13 -33.07 13.36 6.61
C PHE A 13 -33.44 14.10 7.91
N CYS A 14 -34.59 13.72 8.46
CA CYS A 14 -34.96 14.08 9.83
C CYS A 14 -34.08 13.27 10.79
N PHE A 15 -33.31 13.95 11.65
CA PHE A 15 -32.86 13.36 12.91
C PHE A 15 -33.81 13.83 14.01
N SER A 16 -34.63 12.90 14.50
CA SER A 16 -35.37 13.04 15.75
C SER A 16 -34.46 12.75 16.94
N SER A 17 -34.78 13.41 18.06
CA SER A 17 -34.29 13.21 19.43
C SER A 17 -32.88 13.70 19.76
N TRP A 18 -32.80 14.97 20.19
CA TRP A 18 -31.73 15.47 21.05
C TRP A 18 -32.32 15.72 22.45
N ASN A 19 -31.63 15.23 23.46
CA ASN A 19 -32.02 15.20 24.87
C ASN A 19 -31.73 16.58 25.53
N PRO A 20 -32.73 17.32 26.04
CA PRO A 20 -32.52 18.66 26.57
C PRO A 20 -32.31 18.60 28.09
N ASN A 21 -31.09 18.28 28.53
CA ASN A 21 -30.70 18.47 29.94
C ASN A 21 -29.18 18.58 30.08
N VAL A 22 -28.60 19.69 29.60
CA VAL A 22 -27.40 20.28 30.23
C VAL A 22 -27.57 21.80 30.20
N GLY A 23 -27.37 22.40 31.37
CA GLY A 23 -27.90 23.68 31.81
C GLY A 23 -27.34 24.94 31.16
N ARG A 24 -28.11 25.99 31.42
CA ARG A 24 -27.97 27.40 31.04
C ARG A 24 -26.79 28.06 31.75
N GLU A 25 -26.14 28.99 31.03
CA GLU A 25 -25.61 30.31 31.43
C GLU A 25 -24.70 30.78 30.28
N GLY A 26 -24.80 31.95 29.65
CA GLY A 26 -25.66 33.11 29.80
C GLY A 26 -25.77 33.83 28.43
N TYR A 27 -26.94 34.42 28.19
CA TYR A 27 -27.24 35.21 27.00
C TYR A 27 -26.90 36.69 27.25
N ILE A 28 -26.12 37.29 26.34
CA ILE A 28 -26.28 38.70 25.97
C ILE A 28 -26.43 38.73 24.45
N GLN A 29 -27.66 39.00 24.04
CA GLN A 29 -28.07 39.23 22.66
C GLN A 29 -27.78 40.69 22.35
N GLU A 30 -26.80 40.98 21.48
CA GLU A 30 -26.82 42.20 20.68
C GLU A 30 -25.87 42.06 19.47
N LYS A 31 -26.47 42.08 18.27
CA LYS A 31 -25.87 42.35 16.95
C LYS A 31 -24.41 41.89 16.74
N GLY A 32 -24.26 40.63 16.32
CA GLY A 32 -23.02 40.16 15.70
C GLY A 32 -23.09 38.68 15.39
N ILE A 33 -23.14 38.31 14.10
CA ILE A 33 -22.92 36.93 13.68
C ILE A 33 -21.44 36.65 13.90
N PHE A 34 -21.08 36.19 15.11
CA PHE A 34 -19.78 35.60 15.37
C PHE A 34 -19.81 34.16 14.84
N VAL A 35 -19.09 33.96 13.75
CA VAL A 35 -18.88 32.67 13.10
C VAL A 35 -18.02 31.79 14.02
N PHE A 36 -18.66 30.96 14.84
CA PHE A 36 -18.02 29.83 15.52
C PHE A 36 -17.78 28.67 14.53
N TYR A 37 -16.91 28.88 13.54
CA TYR A 37 -16.41 27.80 12.67
C TYR A 37 -14.88 27.73 12.60
N GLY A 38 -14.16 28.62 13.26
CA GLY A 38 -12.70 28.69 13.15
C GLY A 38 -11.95 27.51 13.76
N ARG A 39 -12.42 26.95 14.88
CA ARG A 39 -11.66 25.94 15.66
C ARG A 39 -11.96 24.49 15.26
N SER A 40 -13.19 24.21 14.83
CA SER A 40 -13.61 22.85 14.43
C SER A 40 -13.05 22.42 13.06
N ILE A 41 -12.86 23.37 12.13
CA ILE A 41 -12.36 23.10 10.78
C ILE A 41 -10.84 22.85 10.79
N LEU A 42 -10.11 23.49 11.72
CA LEU A 42 -8.67 23.25 11.90
C LEU A 42 -8.38 21.88 12.52
N ASN A 43 -9.22 21.39 13.44
CA ASN A 43 -9.02 20.06 14.05
C ASN A 43 -9.32 18.89 13.08
N HIS A 44 -10.18 19.06 12.07
CA HIS A 44 -10.41 18.03 11.04
C HIS A 44 -9.26 17.92 10.02
N PHE A 45 -8.29 18.84 10.02
CA PHE A 45 -7.08 18.74 9.18
C PHE A 45 -6.07 17.73 9.73
N GLU A 46 -6.02 17.53 11.04
CA GLU A 46 -5.21 16.46 11.67
C GLU A 46 -5.69 15.06 11.26
N GLU A 47 -6.94 14.94 10.80
CA GLU A 47 -7.56 13.66 10.42
C GLU A 47 -7.20 13.19 8.99
N MET A 48 -6.54 14.01 8.17
CA MET A 48 -5.97 13.55 6.90
C MET A 48 -4.55 13.02 7.14
N SER A 49 -4.49 11.78 7.64
CA SER A 49 -3.36 10.82 7.54
C SER A 49 -2.09 11.04 8.37
N GLY A 50 -2.10 11.85 9.43
CA GLY A 50 -0.89 12.01 10.25
C GLY A 50 0.32 12.57 9.49
N ILE A 51 0.07 13.29 8.39
CA ILE A 51 1.09 13.94 7.54
C ILE A 51 1.19 15.42 7.93
N ALA A 52 2.42 15.91 8.14
CA ALA A 52 2.72 17.31 8.43
C ALA A 52 2.62 18.20 7.17
N TRP A 53 1.41 18.57 6.78
CA TRP A 53 1.14 19.34 5.57
C TRP A 53 1.60 20.80 5.63
N VAL A 54 2.40 21.24 4.65
CA VAL A 54 2.63 22.65 4.38
C VAL A 54 1.40 23.27 3.72
N ARG A 55 0.93 24.42 4.21
CA ARG A 55 -0.29 25.11 3.73
C ARG A 55 0.00 26.26 2.74
N ASN A 56 1.22 26.32 2.22
CA ASN A 56 1.70 27.36 1.31
C ASN A 56 2.63 26.74 0.26
N VAL A 57 2.29 26.92 -1.02
CA VAL A 57 3.05 26.33 -2.14
C VAL A 57 4.45 26.94 -2.26
N GLY A 58 4.59 28.25 -2.08
CA GLY A 58 5.90 28.93 -2.10
C GLY A 58 6.85 28.40 -1.02
N GLU A 59 6.32 28.17 0.19
CA GLU A 59 7.06 27.53 1.28
C GLU A 59 7.44 26.08 0.95
N ALA A 60 6.53 25.31 0.34
CA ALA A 60 6.82 23.95 -0.08
C ALA A 60 7.95 23.90 -1.13
N LEU A 61 7.95 24.80 -2.11
CA LEU A 61 9.03 24.93 -3.10
C LEU A 61 10.35 25.35 -2.45
N ARG A 62 10.31 26.26 -1.47
CA ARG A 62 11.49 26.66 -0.70
C ARG A 62 12.09 25.48 0.06
N ARG A 63 11.25 24.69 0.75
CA ARG A 63 11.67 23.45 1.42
C ARG A 63 12.19 22.40 0.44
N SER A 64 11.57 22.30 -0.74
CA SER A 64 12.04 21.41 -1.81
C SER A 64 13.47 21.75 -2.24
N ARG A 65 13.76 23.04 -2.45
CA ARG A 65 15.14 23.51 -2.72
C ARG A 65 16.12 23.17 -1.61
N GLN A 66 15.71 23.31 -0.36
CA GLN A 66 16.58 23.06 0.80
C GLN A 66 16.84 21.58 1.08
N THR A 67 15.83 20.74 0.88
CA THR A 67 15.89 19.31 1.22
C THR A 67 16.28 18.43 0.05
N GLY A 68 16.27 18.97 -1.18
CA GLY A 68 16.45 18.16 -2.38
C GLY A 68 15.33 17.15 -2.60
N LYS A 69 14.12 17.38 -2.04
CA LYS A 69 12.96 16.50 -2.22
C LYS A 69 11.95 17.11 -3.19
N PRO A 70 11.28 16.33 -4.03
CA PRO A 70 10.18 16.82 -4.85
C PRO A 70 8.97 17.21 -3.98
N VAL A 71 8.11 18.09 -4.49
CA VAL A 71 6.87 18.49 -3.81
C VAL A 71 5.76 17.50 -4.12
N PHE A 72 5.08 17.01 -3.08
CA PHE A 72 3.80 16.29 -3.19
C PHE A 72 2.69 17.30 -2.89
N LEU A 73 1.93 17.70 -3.91
CA LEU A 73 0.87 18.71 -3.78
C LEU A 73 -0.51 18.06 -3.88
N LEU A 74 -1.26 18.09 -2.79
CA LEU A 74 -2.63 17.59 -2.71
C LEU A 74 -3.63 18.75 -2.76
N PHE A 75 -4.57 18.69 -3.68
CA PHE A 75 -5.72 19.60 -3.75
C PHE A 75 -6.97 18.90 -3.21
N ILE A 76 -7.64 19.53 -2.26
CA ILE A 76 -8.91 19.06 -1.66
C ILE A 76 -9.95 20.16 -1.68
N GLU A 77 -11.23 19.80 -1.72
CA GLU A 77 -12.35 20.74 -1.69
C GLU A 77 -12.52 21.39 -0.31
N ALA A 78 -12.91 20.61 0.68
CA ALA A 78 -13.02 21.05 2.06
C ALA A 78 -12.72 19.89 3.02
N PRO A 79 -12.14 20.16 4.20
CA PRO A 79 -12.13 19.18 5.28
C PRO A 79 -13.55 18.73 5.61
N GLY A 80 -13.74 17.45 5.90
CA GLY A 80 -15.06 16.89 6.24
C GLY A 80 -16.00 16.62 5.06
N CYS A 81 -15.63 16.98 3.83
CA CYS A 81 -16.39 16.56 2.64
C CYS A 81 -16.34 15.03 2.50
N ASP A 82 -17.45 14.35 2.22
CA ASP A 82 -17.51 12.87 2.19
C ASP A 82 -16.44 12.24 1.29
N VAL A 83 -16.26 12.82 0.11
CA VAL A 83 -15.27 12.43 -0.90
C VAL A 83 -13.84 12.59 -0.36
N CYS A 84 -13.57 13.70 0.32
CA CYS A 84 -12.28 14.04 0.91
C CYS A 84 -11.96 13.12 2.10
N GLY A 85 -12.95 12.88 2.95
CA GLY A 85 -12.85 11.96 4.09
C GLY A 85 -12.63 10.51 3.63
N GLN A 86 -13.31 10.07 2.56
CA GLN A 86 -13.07 8.75 1.98
C GLN A 86 -11.68 8.65 1.36
N PHE A 87 -11.19 9.67 0.67
CA PHE A 87 -9.82 9.69 0.15
C PHE A 87 -8.80 9.64 1.29
N GLY A 88 -8.99 10.44 2.33
CA GLY A 88 -8.19 10.40 3.56
C GLY A 88 -8.14 9.00 4.16
N LYS A 89 -9.29 8.36 4.39
CA LYS A 89 -9.37 7.02 4.99
C LYS A 89 -8.85 5.89 4.11
N ARG A 90 -9.19 5.89 2.81
CA ARG A 90 -8.92 4.75 1.91
C ARG A 90 -7.55 4.83 1.23
N VAL A 91 -7.08 6.04 0.96
CA VAL A 91 -5.83 6.26 0.23
C VAL A 91 -4.73 6.62 1.22
N LEU A 92 -4.91 7.70 1.97
CA LEU A 92 -3.87 8.21 2.84
C LEU A 92 -3.85 7.58 4.24
N GLY A 93 -4.89 6.84 4.63
CA GLY A 93 -5.00 6.17 5.93
C GLY A 93 -4.08 4.96 6.09
N ASN A 94 -3.17 4.74 5.14
CA ASN A 94 -2.09 3.78 5.28
C ASN A 94 -0.85 4.50 5.85
N ASP A 95 -0.48 4.18 7.08
CA ASP A 95 0.62 4.85 7.80
C ASP A 95 1.97 4.78 7.06
N ARG A 96 2.24 3.70 6.32
CA ARG A 96 3.47 3.57 5.51
C ARG A 96 3.43 4.46 4.27
N LEU A 97 2.26 4.71 3.69
CA LEU A 97 2.12 5.69 2.61
C LEU A 97 2.28 7.11 3.14
N ALA A 98 1.69 7.41 4.30
CA ALA A 98 1.87 8.70 4.98
C ALA A 98 3.35 8.95 5.31
N GLU A 99 4.02 7.98 5.91
CA GLU A 99 5.46 8.01 6.17
C GLU A 99 6.25 8.25 4.88
N ALA A 100 5.91 7.57 3.78
CA ALA A 100 6.62 7.74 2.51
C ALA A 100 6.44 9.13 1.91
N ILE A 101 5.26 9.72 2.05
CA ILE A 101 5.02 11.10 1.63
C ILE A 101 5.92 12.07 2.42
N GLU A 102 6.01 11.93 3.74
CA GLU A 102 6.84 12.80 4.58
C GLU A 102 8.35 12.57 4.40
N THR A 103 8.73 11.31 4.20
CA THR A 103 10.14 10.91 4.08
C THR A 103 10.69 11.30 2.71
N LEU A 104 9.94 11.08 1.65
CA LEU A 104 10.45 11.16 0.27
C LEU A 104 10.04 12.45 -0.46
N PHE A 105 9.09 13.22 0.08
CA PHE A 105 8.57 14.43 -0.54
C PHE A 105 8.50 15.60 0.45
N VAL A 106 8.26 16.80 -0.07
CA VAL A 106 7.70 17.91 0.70
C VAL A 106 6.18 17.89 0.56
N PRO A 107 5.42 17.46 1.60
CA PRO A 107 3.96 17.45 1.54
C PRO A 107 3.38 18.85 1.61
N CYS A 108 2.54 19.19 0.63
CA CYS A 108 1.78 20.43 0.61
C CYS A 108 0.30 20.15 0.32
N LEU A 109 -0.57 20.81 1.08
CA LEU A 109 -2.02 20.67 0.96
C LEU A 109 -2.62 22.02 0.61
N VAL A 110 -3.46 22.03 -0.42
CA VAL A 110 -4.18 23.21 -0.91
C VAL A 110 -5.67 22.92 -0.83
N ASN A 111 -6.40 23.84 -0.23
CA ASN A 111 -7.85 23.86 -0.29
C ASN A 111 -8.29 24.61 -1.57
N LYS A 112 -8.89 23.92 -2.52
CA LYS A 112 -9.26 24.51 -3.82
C LYS A 112 -10.51 25.40 -3.78
N LEU A 113 -11.23 25.48 -2.65
CA LEU A 113 -12.27 26.50 -2.45
C LEU A 113 -11.68 27.89 -2.18
N GLY A 114 -10.39 27.99 -1.87
CA GLY A 114 -9.74 29.29 -1.67
C GLY A 114 -10.05 29.89 -0.28
N LEU A 115 -10.10 29.06 0.76
CA LEU A 115 -10.45 29.50 2.13
C LEU A 115 -9.39 30.45 2.73
N SER A 116 -8.15 30.39 2.26
CA SER A 116 -7.07 31.32 2.62
C SER A 116 -6.55 32.10 1.42
N ALA A 117 -5.75 33.15 1.65
CA ALA A 117 -5.06 33.85 0.56
C ALA A 117 -4.12 32.93 -0.21
N MET A 118 -3.40 32.04 0.49
CA MET A 118 -2.49 31.05 -0.08
C MET A 118 -3.23 30.02 -0.94
N ASP A 119 -4.40 29.59 -0.50
CA ASP A 119 -5.26 28.68 -1.26
C ASP A 119 -5.80 29.34 -2.54
N ARG A 120 -6.18 30.62 -2.47
CA ARG A 120 -6.63 31.39 -3.65
C ARG A 120 -5.51 31.57 -4.67
N ASP A 121 -4.30 31.90 -4.23
CA ASP A 121 -3.11 31.97 -5.08
C ASP A 121 -2.88 30.64 -5.81
N ALA A 122 -2.86 29.53 -5.06
CA ALA A 122 -2.70 28.20 -5.65
C ALA A 122 -3.82 27.84 -6.64
N SER A 123 -5.08 28.20 -6.36
CA SER A 123 -6.19 27.94 -7.27
C SER A 123 -6.04 28.67 -8.62
N VAL A 124 -5.62 29.93 -8.60
CA VAL A 124 -5.32 30.70 -9.82
C VAL A 124 -4.12 30.12 -10.56
N ARG A 125 -3.07 29.79 -9.80
CA ARG A 125 -1.79 29.29 -10.31
C ARG A 125 -1.92 27.97 -11.05
N PHE A 126 -2.64 27.01 -10.47
CA PHE A 126 -2.73 25.65 -11.02
C PHE A 126 -4.00 25.38 -11.81
N LYS A 127 -4.95 26.32 -11.83
CA LYS A 127 -6.24 26.24 -12.56
C LYS A 127 -7.01 24.96 -12.26
N GLU A 128 -6.93 24.47 -11.02
CA GLU A 128 -7.67 23.27 -10.61
C GLU A 128 -9.14 23.60 -10.34
N ASN A 129 -10.03 22.74 -10.82
CA ASN A 129 -11.47 22.91 -10.65
C ASN A 129 -11.87 22.90 -9.17
N LYS A 130 -12.59 23.95 -8.75
CA LYS A 130 -13.05 24.13 -7.36
C LYS A 130 -13.93 23.00 -6.86
N ASN A 131 -14.74 22.40 -7.74
CA ASN A 131 -15.62 21.29 -7.42
C ASN A 131 -15.04 20.01 -8.02
N GLY A 132 -14.87 18.96 -7.22
CA GLY A 132 -14.45 17.65 -7.74
C GLY A 132 -13.53 16.85 -6.82
N ASN A 133 -13.07 15.72 -7.32
CA ASN A 133 -12.29 14.77 -6.53
C ASN A 133 -10.91 15.34 -6.11
N PRO A 134 -10.31 14.80 -5.03
CA PRO A 134 -8.93 15.10 -4.66
C PRO A 134 -7.97 14.85 -5.81
N ILE A 135 -6.98 15.73 -5.95
CA ILE A 135 -5.99 15.69 -7.03
C ILE A 135 -4.60 15.77 -6.43
N VAL A 136 -3.71 14.88 -6.87
CA VAL A 136 -2.30 14.89 -6.48
C VAL A 136 -1.45 15.30 -7.67
N ARG A 137 -0.60 16.30 -7.46
CA ARG A 137 0.39 16.78 -8.42
C ARG A 137 1.79 16.75 -7.81
N PHE A 138 2.79 16.71 -8.67
CA PHE A 138 4.19 16.56 -8.28
C PHE A 138 5.04 17.57 -9.02
N PHE A 139 5.86 18.30 -8.27
CA PHE A 139 6.69 19.37 -8.82
C PHE A 139 8.12 19.26 -8.34
N ASP A 140 9.05 19.74 -9.16
CA ASP A 140 10.39 20.06 -8.68
C ASP A 140 10.39 21.38 -7.89
N SER A 141 11.59 21.76 -7.46
CA SER A 141 11.83 22.97 -6.68
C SER A 141 11.68 24.29 -7.47
N GLN A 142 11.56 24.21 -8.80
CA GLN A 142 11.32 25.31 -9.74
C GLN A 142 9.86 25.34 -10.24
N GLU A 143 9.00 24.47 -9.68
CA GLU A 143 7.61 24.28 -10.10
C GLU A 143 7.41 23.66 -11.49
N HIS A 144 8.41 22.94 -12.01
CA HIS A 144 8.17 22.10 -13.16
C HIS A 144 7.42 20.84 -12.75
N GLU A 145 6.30 20.55 -13.43
CA GLU A 145 5.52 19.35 -13.19
C GLU A 145 6.31 18.10 -13.62
N LEU A 146 6.57 17.21 -12.68
CA LEU A 146 7.43 16.03 -12.90
C LEU A 146 6.70 14.93 -13.67
N ILE A 147 5.40 14.78 -13.45
CA ILE A 147 4.56 13.83 -14.17
C ILE A 147 3.21 14.46 -14.49
N ARG A 148 2.62 14.07 -15.63
CA ARG A 148 1.32 14.59 -16.06
C ARG A 148 0.26 14.41 -14.98
N ARG A 149 -0.50 15.47 -14.70
CA ARG A 149 -1.70 15.47 -13.85
C ARG A 149 -2.62 14.27 -14.14
N LYS A 150 -3.06 13.57 -13.09
CA LYS A 150 -4.10 12.53 -13.15
C LYS A 150 -5.09 12.74 -12.00
N SER A 151 -6.38 12.65 -12.30
CA SER A 151 -7.48 12.72 -11.33
C SER A 151 -8.05 11.34 -11.03
N ASN A 152 -8.96 11.25 -10.06
CA ASN A 152 -9.70 10.03 -9.70
C ASN A 152 -8.80 8.88 -9.23
N LEU A 153 -7.78 9.20 -8.44
CA LEU A 153 -6.89 8.23 -7.81
C LEU A 153 -7.55 7.79 -6.52
N TRP A 154 -8.06 6.55 -6.47
CA TRP A 154 -8.91 6.08 -5.38
C TRP A 154 -8.28 4.97 -4.56
N TYR A 155 -7.08 4.54 -4.94
CA TYR A 155 -6.36 3.46 -4.26
C TYR A 155 -4.92 3.88 -3.94
N GLY A 156 -4.42 3.44 -2.78
CA GLY A 156 -3.05 3.70 -2.34
C GLY A 156 -1.99 3.28 -3.35
N TYR A 157 -2.19 2.16 -4.05
CA TYR A 157 -1.23 1.69 -5.07
C TYR A 157 -1.08 2.67 -6.24
N GLU A 158 -2.14 3.41 -6.61
CA GLU A 158 -2.08 4.39 -7.70
C GLU A 158 -1.24 5.61 -7.30
N ILE A 159 -1.39 6.07 -6.06
CA ILE A 159 -0.56 7.16 -5.51
C ILE A 159 0.89 6.71 -5.38
N ALA A 160 1.13 5.53 -4.79
CA ALA A 160 2.46 5.00 -4.60
C ALA A 160 3.20 4.78 -5.94
N SER A 161 2.50 4.30 -6.98
CA SER A 161 3.09 4.09 -8.31
C SER A 161 3.49 5.42 -8.96
N ARG A 162 2.69 6.47 -8.75
CA ARG A 162 3.03 7.82 -9.21
C ARG A 162 4.20 8.41 -8.43
N MET A 163 4.26 8.21 -7.12
CA MET A 163 5.39 8.60 -6.28
C MET A 163 6.68 7.91 -6.75
N GLU A 164 6.67 6.60 -7.02
CA GLU A 164 7.85 5.88 -7.54
C GLU A 164 8.30 6.46 -8.89
N THR A 165 7.36 6.75 -9.79
CA THR A 165 7.66 7.37 -11.09
C THR A 165 8.33 8.73 -10.91
N VAL A 166 7.84 9.54 -9.98
CA VAL A 166 8.40 10.87 -9.67
C VAL A 166 9.80 10.74 -9.11
N LEU A 167 10.02 9.86 -8.13
CA LEU A 167 11.33 9.64 -7.53
C LEU A 167 12.35 9.19 -8.57
N ARG A 168 11.97 8.27 -9.47
CA ARG A 168 12.86 7.82 -10.54
C ARG A 168 13.17 8.90 -11.58
N ARG A 169 12.22 9.79 -11.86
CA ARG A 169 12.46 10.91 -12.78
C ARG A 169 13.28 12.03 -12.15
N PHE A 170 13.05 12.29 -10.87
CA PHE A 170 13.67 13.40 -10.14
C PHE A 170 15.10 13.07 -9.68
N ASN A 171 15.34 11.84 -9.21
CA ASN A 171 16.61 11.39 -8.64
C ASN A 171 17.34 10.36 -9.52
N GLY A 172 16.84 10.06 -10.73
CA GLY A 172 17.36 9.00 -11.61
C GLY A 172 16.83 7.60 -11.28
N CYS A 173 17.18 6.59 -12.08
CA CYS A 173 16.61 5.23 -11.98
C CYS A 173 16.72 4.58 -10.59
N ASN A 174 17.79 4.90 -9.83
CA ASN A 174 18.04 4.41 -8.47
C ASN A 174 17.52 5.36 -7.38
N GLY A 175 16.79 6.40 -7.76
CA GLY A 175 16.32 7.46 -6.90
C GLY A 175 15.13 7.12 -5.99
N CYS A 176 14.56 5.92 -6.18
CA CYS A 176 13.46 5.40 -5.37
C CYS A 176 14.00 4.32 -4.41
N PRO A 177 13.89 4.50 -3.08
CA PRO A 177 14.37 3.51 -2.12
C PRO A 177 13.73 2.13 -2.28
N GLU A 178 14.48 1.09 -1.95
CA GLU A 178 14.03 -0.31 -2.05
C GLU A 178 12.76 -0.56 -1.23
N TRP A 179 12.75 -0.19 0.06
CA TRP A 179 11.59 -0.33 0.93
C TRP A 179 10.31 0.28 0.34
N PHE A 180 10.41 1.42 -0.35
CA PHE A 180 9.25 2.08 -0.94
C PHE A 180 8.79 1.38 -2.22
N SER A 181 9.74 0.90 -3.02
CA SER A 181 9.45 0.10 -4.22
C SER A 181 8.73 -1.20 -3.85
N GLU A 182 9.17 -1.88 -2.79
CA GLU A 182 8.53 -3.09 -2.27
C GLU A 182 7.19 -2.80 -1.61
N PHE A 183 7.06 -1.69 -0.88
CA PHE A 183 5.78 -1.23 -0.34
C PHE A 183 4.76 -0.97 -1.45
N ARG A 184 5.15 -0.25 -2.51
CA ARG A 184 4.27 -0.01 -3.66
C ARG A 184 3.84 -1.34 -4.30
N ARG A 185 4.78 -2.28 -4.50
CA ARG A 185 4.46 -3.61 -5.05
C ARG A 185 3.50 -4.38 -4.15
N GLU A 186 3.66 -4.27 -2.83
CA GLU A 186 2.73 -4.83 -1.86
C GLU A 186 1.31 -4.30 -2.04
N LEU A 187 1.14 -2.97 -2.17
CA LEU A 187 -0.17 -2.36 -2.38
C LEU A 187 -0.85 -2.87 -3.67
N ASP A 188 -0.07 -3.02 -4.74
CA ASP A 188 -0.53 -3.51 -6.03
C ASP A 188 -0.97 -4.99 -5.95
N LEU A 189 -0.12 -5.86 -5.39
CA LEU A 189 -0.46 -7.28 -5.18
C LEU A 189 -1.67 -7.46 -4.26
N ASN A 190 -1.79 -6.65 -3.20
CA ASN A 190 -2.95 -6.66 -2.32
C ASN A 190 -4.24 -6.23 -3.03
N TYR A 191 -4.14 -5.29 -3.97
CA TYR A 191 -5.27 -4.87 -4.80
C TYR A 191 -5.69 -5.99 -5.75
N ILE A 192 -4.74 -6.63 -6.43
CA ILE A 192 -4.97 -7.77 -7.32
C ILE A 192 -5.62 -8.93 -6.55
N ALA A 193 -5.07 -9.29 -5.39
CA ALA A 193 -5.61 -10.37 -4.57
C ALA A 193 -7.05 -10.14 -4.09
N ARG A 194 -7.44 -8.88 -3.90
CA ARG A 194 -8.81 -8.51 -3.51
C ARG A 194 -9.78 -8.43 -4.67
N THR A 195 -9.35 -7.90 -5.81
CA THR A 195 -10.25 -7.50 -6.91
C THR A 195 -10.18 -8.41 -8.14
N ARG A 196 -9.08 -9.15 -8.32
CA ARG A 196 -8.80 -10.02 -9.47
C ARG A 196 -8.41 -11.42 -9.01
N ARG A 197 -9.28 -12.05 -8.20
CA ARG A 197 -9.03 -13.36 -7.59
C ARG A 197 -8.68 -14.46 -8.61
N SER A 198 -9.16 -14.35 -9.85
CA SER A 198 -8.83 -15.25 -10.95
C SER A 198 -7.34 -15.25 -11.33
N HIS A 199 -6.59 -14.21 -10.94
CA HIS A 199 -5.15 -14.11 -11.21
C HIS A 199 -4.30 -14.55 -10.02
N VAL A 200 -4.90 -14.95 -8.90
CA VAL A 200 -4.14 -15.45 -7.75
C VAL A 200 -4.17 -16.97 -7.75
N GLU A 201 -3.03 -17.57 -8.05
CA GLU A 201 -2.85 -19.00 -8.05
C GLU A 201 -2.02 -19.48 -6.87
N ARG A 202 -2.00 -20.79 -6.68
CA ARG A 202 -1.25 -21.47 -5.62
C ARG A 202 -0.38 -22.56 -6.20
N ALA A 203 0.85 -22.65 -5.70
CA ALA A 203 1.76 -23.76 -5.92
C ALA A 203 2.17 -24.36 -4.59
N ILE A 204 2.41 -25.67 -4.54
CA ILE A 204 2.85 -26.36 -3.33
C ILE A 204 4.13 -27.12 -3.66
N PHE A 205 5.15 -26.90 -2.84
CA PHE A 205 6.47 -27.50 -3.01
C PHE A 205 6.83 -28.33 -1.77
N VAL A 206 7.29 -29.56 -1.97
CA VAL A 206 7.85 -30.39 -0.90
C VAL A 206 9.30 -30.01 -0.67
N VAL A 207 9.66 -29.85 0.60
CA VAL A 207 10.99 -29.43 1.05
C VAL A 207 11.45 -30.32 2.21
N ASP A 208 12.77 -30.43 2.42
CA ASP A 208 13.31 -31.18 3.57
C ASP A 208 13.07 -30.48 4.91
N ASP A 209 13.20 -29.15 4.89
CA ASP A 209 13.03 -28.28 6.03
C ASP A 209 12.15 -27.10 5.64
N TYR A 210 11.07 -26.89 6.40
CA TYR A 210 10.08 -25.88 6.05
C TYR A 210 10.60 -24.45 6.28
N PHE A 211 11.52 -24.23 7.23
CA PHE A 211 12.10 -22.90 7.46
C PHE A 211 13.05 -22.49 6.32
N MET A 212 13.99 -23.37 5.98
CA MET A 212 14.92 -23.16 4.86
C MET A 212 14.17 -23.12 3.55
N GLY A 213 13.22 -24.04 3.32
CA GLY A 213 12.40 -24.06 2.13
C GLY A 213 11.56 -22.80 1.95
N GLN A 214 10.91 -22.31 3.01
CA GLN A 214 10.12 -21.09 2.95
C GLN A 214 10.99 -19.86 2.65
N SER A 215 12.16 -19.75 3.29
CA SER A 215 13.12 -18.68 3.02
C SER A 215 13.63 -18.76 1.58
N ALA A 216 14.01 -19.95 1.10
CA ALA A 216 14.54 -20.17 -0.24
C ALA A 216 13.56 -19.78 -1.35
N VAL A 217 12.30 -20.15 -1.22
CA VAL A 217 11.24 -19.71 -2.13
C VAL A 217 10.98 -18.21 -1.98
N GLY A 218 11.00 -17.68 -0.75
CA GLY A 218 10.82 -16.26 -0.50
C GLY A 218 11.90 -15.38 -1.12
N ARG A 219 13.13 -15.88 -1.29
CA ARG A 219 14.22 -15.17 -1.98
C ARG A 219 13.84 -14.75 -3.40
N LEU A 220 12.99 -15.53 -4.07
CA LEU A 220 12.50 -15.19 -5.41
C LEU A 220 11.70 -13.88 -5.44
N ALA A 221 11.11 -13.47 -4.30
CA ALA A 221 10.41 -12.21 -4.19
C ALA A 221 11.33 -10.99 -3.97
N LEU A 222 12.63 -11.21 -3.72
CA LEU A 222 13.60 -10.14 -3.45
C LEU A 222 14.03 -9.41 -4.74
N PRO A 223 14.41 -8.12 -4.66
CA PRO A 223 14.89 -7.32 -5.79
C PRO A 223 16.03 -7.94 -6.61
N GLU A 224 17.03 -8.52 -5.95
CA GLU A 224 18.18 -9.18 -6.58
C GLU A 224 17.78 -10.40 -7.43
N HIS A 225 16.57 -10.93 -7.21
CA HIS A 225 15.98 -12.01 -7.97
C HIS A 225 14.86 -11.51 -8.89
N GLY A 226 14.77 -10.21 -9.18
CA GLY A 226 13.77 -9.66 -10.12
C GLY A 226 12.41 -9.33 -9.50
N SER A 227 12.27 -9.40 -8.17
CA SER A 227 11.04 -9.11 -7.43
C SER A 227 9.80 -9.85 -7.96
N TYR A 228 9.91 -11.16 -8.18
CA TYR A 228 8.82 -11.96 -8.74
C TYR A 228 7.52 -11.80 -7.92
N PRO A 229 6.34 -11.93 -8.57
CA PRO A 229 5.05 -11.54 -8.00
C PRO A 229 4.49 -12.60 -7.02
N ILE A 230 5.34 -13.08 -6.12
CA ILE A 230 4.98 -13.92 -4.98
C ILE A 230 4.31 -13.03 -3.94
N ILE A 231 3.07 -13.35 -3.61
CA ILE A 231 2.24 -12.60 -2.66
C ILE A 231 2.58 -13.02 -1.24
N SER A 232 2.60 -14.32 -0.98
CA SER A 232 2.95 -14.89 0.32
C SER A 232 3.39 -16.33 0.22
N THR A 233 4.08 -16.80 1.26
CA THR A 233 4.42 -18.21 1.43
C THR A 233 3.89 -18.70 2.77
N ARG A 234 3.62 -20.00 2.86
CA ARG A 234 3.13 -20.64 4.08
C ARG A 234 3.74 -22.02 4.22
N CYS A 235 4.41 -22.28 5.33
CA CYS A 235 4.79 -23.63 5.72
C CYS A 235 3.52 -24.45 6.00
N SER A 236 3.48 -25.69 5.53
CA SER A 236 2.39 -26.63 5.74
C SER A 236 2.91 -28.07 5.75
N HIS A 237 2.03 -29.02 6.02
CA HIS A 237 2.21 -30.41 5.64
C HIS A 237 1.29 -30.81 4.49
N PHE A 238 1.72 -31.80 3.71
CA PHE A 238 0.89 -32.56 2.78
C PHE A 238 1.24 -34.04 2.95
N ASP A 239 0.30 -34.82 3.51
CA ASP A 239 0.47 -36.27 3.74
C ASP A 239 1.82 -36.63 4.39
N LEU A 240 2.10 -36.00 5.55
CA LEU A 240 3.36 -36.06 6.32
C LEU A 240 4.58 -35.39 5.68
N LEU A 241 4.51 -35.03 4.40
CA LEU A 241 5.57 -34.27 3.74
C LEU A 241 5.54 -32.81 4.21
N LYS A 242 6.71 -32.26 4.52
CA LYS A 242 6.87 -30.83 4.78
C LYS A 242 6.73 -30.06 3.47
N THR A 243 5.88 -29.04 3.46
CA THR A 243 5.58 -28.27 2.26
C THR A 243 5.65 -26.78 2.48
N VAL A 244 5.88 -26.06 1.39
CA VAL A 244 5.72 -24.62 1.28
C VAL A 244 4.64 -24.35 0.23
N GLU A 245 3.54 -23.78 0.67
CA GLU A 245 2.51 -23.21 -0.20
C GLU A 245 2.92 -21.80 -0.61
N VAL A 246 2.78 -21.48 -1.89
CA VAL A 246 3.12 -20.19 -2.48
C VAL A 246 1.88 -19.62 -3.14
N LYS A 247 1.49 -18.40 -2.75
CA LYS A 247 0.49 -17.60 -3.47
C LYS A 247 1.21 -16.62 -4.38
N PHE A 248 0.81 -16.54 -5.63
CA PHE A 248 1.43 -15.66 -6.62
C PHE A 248 0.41 -15.10 -7.61
N ASP A 249 0.75 -13.98 -8.24
CA ASP A 249 -0.05 -13.40 -9.33
C ASP A 249 0.32 -14.06 -10.67
N SER A 250 -0.55 -14.94 -11.14
CA SER A 250 -0.36 -15.71 -12.37
C SER A 250 -0.49 -14.88 -13.65
N SER A 251 -1.04 -13.65 -13.56
CA SER A 251 -1.06 -12.73 -14.71
C SER A 251 0.30 -12.11 -15.00
N GLN A 252 1.18 -12.03 -14.00
CA GLN A 252 2.56 -11.57 -14.14
C GLN A 252 3.56 -12.73 -14.23
N MET A 253 3.27 -13.85 -13.58
CA MET A 253 4.11 -15.04 -13.60
C MET A 253 3.25 -16.30 -13.70
N PRO A 254 3.02 -16.82 -14.92
CA PRO A 254 2.27 -18.06 -15.10
C PRO A 254 2.90 -19.23 -14.36
N PHE A 255 2.08 -20.22 -13.97
CA PHE A 255 2.55 -21.39 -13.20
C PHE A 255 3.78 -22.11 -13.81
N PRO A 256 3.89 -22.36 -15.13
CA PRO A 256 5.11 -22.93 -15.72
C PRO A 256 6.38 -22.11 -15.43
N ALA A 257 6.27 -20.78 -15.52
CA ALA A 257 7.40 -19.88 -15.26
C ALA A 257 7.83 -19.93 -13.79
N LEU A 258 6.88 -20.01 -12.86
CA LEU A 258 7.19 -20.24 -11.45
C LEU A 258 7.91 -21.58 -11.24
N LEU A 259 7.47 -22.66 -11.90
CA LEU A 259 8.11 -23.97 -11.77
C LEU A 259 9.56 -23.96 -12.24
N GLU A 260 9.84 -23.36 -13.40
CA GLU A 260 11.21 -23.23 -13.91
C GLU A 260 12.08 -22.38 -12.98
N LEU A 261 11.52 -21.31 -12.44
CA LEU A 261 12.22 -20.45 -11.50
C LEU A 261 12.59 -21.20 -10.21
N VAL A 262 11.64 -21.92 -9.63
CA VAL A 262 11.87 -22.72 -8.41
C VAL A 262 12.84 -23.86 -8.69
N LYS A 263 12.71 -24.55 -9.83
CA LYS A 263 13.65 -25.60 -10.27
C LYS A 263 15.09 -25.10 -10.38
N THR A 264 15.26 -23.87 -10.85
CA THR A 264 16.58 -23.27 -11.08
C THR A 264 17.22 -22.78 -9.80
N HIS A 265 16.43 -22.18 -8.90
CA HIS A 265 16.97 -21.38 -7.78
C HIS A 265 16.73 -21.97 -6.38
N VAL A 266 15.84 -22.96 -6.23
CA VAL A 266 15.47 -23.53 -4.92
C VAL A 266 16.02 -24.95 -4.80
N LYS A 267 17.19 -25.09 -4.17
CA LYS A 267 17.90 -26.38 -4.01
C LYS A 267 17.18 -27.32 -3.03
N GLU A 268 16.43 -26.74 -2.12
CA GLU A 268 15.67 -27.42 -1.06
C GLU A 268 14.43 -28.16 -1.60
N LEU A 269 14.10 -27.97 -2.88
CA LEU A 269 12.95 -28.59 -3.54
C LEU A 269 13.15 -30.09 -3.77
N LYS A 270 12.20 -30.90 -3.28
CA LYS A 270 12.11 -32.34 -3.61
C LYS A 270 11.14 -32.62 -4.74
N CYS A 271 9.89 -32.23 -4.57
CA CYS A 271 8.84 -32.41 -5.57
C CYS A 271 7.90 -31.20 -5.57
N THR A 272 7.13 -31.06 -6.65
CA THR A 272 5.91 -30.25 -6.68
C THR A 272 4.70 -31.11 -6.33
N VAL A 273 3.70 -30.52 -5.66
CA VAL A 273 2.40 -31.14 -5.37
C VAL A 273 1.33 -30.41 -6.19
N PRO A 274 0.97 -30.95 -7.36
CA PRO A 274 -0.05 -30.32 -8.21
C PRO A 274 -1.43 -30.35 -7.56
N ILE A 275 -2.13 -29.22 -7.56
CA ILE A 275 -3.45 -29.11 -6.90
C ILE A 275 -4.64 -29.34 -7.84
N ASP A 276 -4.38 -29.40 -9.15
CA ASP A 276 -5.36 -29.66 -10.21
C ASP A 276 -4.71 -30.38 -11.41
N PRO A 277 -5.51 -30.91 -12.36
CA PRO A 277 -4.98 -31.65 -13.51
C PRO A 277 -4.07 -30.83 -14.45
N ILE A 278 -4.29 -29.52 -14.56
CA ILE A 278 -3.47 -28.64 -15.41
C ILE A 278 -2.09 -28.50 -14.80
N GLN A 279 -2.02 -28.23 -13.49
CA GLN A 279 -0.76 -28.20 -12.77
C GLN A 279 -0.05 -29.54 -12.80
N LEU A 280 -0.76 -30.68 -12.77
CA LEU A 280 -0.12 -32.00 -12.87
C LEU A 280 0.61 -32.14 -14.20
N ARG A 281 -0.09 -31.85 -15.31
CA ARG A 281 0.51 -31.98 -16.64
C ARG A 281 1.76 -31.11 -16.77
N ILE A 282 1.66 -29.83 -16.39
CA ILE A 282 2.78 -28.88 -16.44
C ILE A 282 3.94 -29.34 -15.53
N SER A 283 3.62 -29.83 -14.33
CA SER A 283 4.62 -30.34 -13.39
C SER A 283 5.36 -31.55 -13.96
N LEU A 284 4.64 -32.48 -14.58
CA LEU A 284 5.25 -33.64 -15.25
C LEU A 284 6.14 -33.25 -16.42
N GLU A 285 5.74 -32.25 -17.21
CA GLU A 285 6.54 -31.72 -18.31
C GLU A 285 7.85 -31.08 -17.82
N ILE A 286 7.81 -30.29 -16.74
CA ILE A 286 8.97 -29.52 -16.26
C ILE A 286 9.88 -30.34 -15.33
N PHE A 287 9.31 -31.11 -14.40
CA PHE A 287 10.04 -31.83 -13.36
C PHE A 287 10.17 -33.34 -13.62
N GLY A 288 9.35 -33.90 -14.52
CA GLY A 288 9.24 -35.34 -14.71
C GLY A 288 8.54 -36.05 -13.54
N MET A 289 8.32 -37.36 -13.71
CA MET A 289 7.62 -38.19 -12.70
C MET A 289 8.34 -38.25 -11.35
N GLN A 290 9.68 -38.25 -11.34
CA GLN A 290 10.46 -38.42 -10.10
C GLN A 290 10.33 -37.24 -9.13
N LYS A 291 10.05 -36.04 -9.65
CA LYS A 291 9.92 -34.79 -8.88
C LYS A 291 8.51 -34.21 -8.95
N THR A 292 7.53 -35.03 -9.33
CA THR A 292 6.11 -34.66 -9.32
C THR A 292 5.35 -35.62 -8.44
N CYS A 293 4.79 -35.10 -7.35
CA CYS A 293 3.99 -35.91 -6.45
C CYS A 293 2.63 -36.23 -7.10
N LEU A 294 2.45 -37.49 -7.52
CA LEU A 294 1.28 -37.97 -8.28
C LEU A 294 -0.01 -38.10 -7.47
N ILE A 295 0.01 -37.69 -6.20
CA ILE A 295 -1.16 -37.70 -5.32
C ILE A 295 -2.09 -36.57 -5.77
N LEU A 296 -2.81 -36.78 -6.88
CA LEU A 296 -3.98 -36.01 -7.22
C LEU A 296 -5.13 -36.45 -6.31
N ARG A 297 -5.73 -35.48 -5.61
CA ARG A 297 -6.96 -35.56 -4.80
C ARG A 297 -7.71 -36.90 -4.93
N LYS A 298 -7.52 -37.80 -3.95
CA LYS A 298 -8.27 -39.07 -3.94
C LYS A 298 -9.73 -38.94 -3.51
N ASN A 299 -10.21 -37.77 -3.07
CA ASN A 299 -11.62 -37.53 -2.76
C ASN A 299 -11.92 -36.02 -2.72
N ASN A 300 -13.13 -35.62 -3.12
CA ASN A 300 -13.65 -34.24 -3.22
C ASN A 300 -13.67 -33.42 -1.90
N ASN A 301 -13.05 -33.89 -0.82
CA ASN A 301 -12.84 -33.11 0.38
C ASN A 301 -11.47 -32.44 0.28
N LEU A 302 -11.44 -31.10 0.38
CA LEU A 302 -10.21 -30.34 0.63
C LEU A 302 -9.52 -30.93 1.86
N MET A 303 -8.52 -31.81 1.65
CA MET A 303 -7.58 -32.18 2.70
C MET A 303 -6.88 -30.89 3.10
N ASN A 304 -7.27 -30.38 4.27
CA ASN A 304 -6.73 -29.17 4.85
C ASN A 304 -5.20 -29.28 4.86
N SER A 305 -4.50 -28.37 4.19
CA SER A 305 -3.15 -28.00 4.57
C SER A 305 -3.20 -27.70 6.07
N LYS A 306 -2.81 -28.67 6.90
CA LYS A 306 -2.83 -28.51 8.35
C LYS A 306 -1.57 -27.75 8.70
N VAL A 307 -1.75 -26.52 9.15
CA VAL A 307 -0.71 -25.84 9.92
C VAL A 307 -0.69 -26.50 11.29
N ASP A 308 0.42 -27.15 11.59
CA ASP A 308 0.70 -27.68 12.92
C ASP A 308 0.88 -26.49 13.88
N ALA A 309 0.38 -26.60 15.11
CA ALA A 309 0.55 -25.58 16.14
C ALA A 309 2.03 -25.29 16.46
N LYS A 310 2.94 -26.24 16.20
CA LYS A 310 4.39 -26.07 16.36
C LYS A 310 5.07 -25.41 15.15
N MET A 311 4.35 -25.19 14.06
CA MET A 311 4.91 -24.68 12.81
C MET A 311 4.96 -23.16 12.80
N ILE A 312 6.16 -22.63 12.94
CA ILE A 312 6.42 -21.19 12.95
C ILE A 312 6.52 -20.70 11.49
N GLN A 313 5.68 -19.73 11.13
CA GLN A 313 5.72 -19.09 9.81
C GLN A 313 6.75 -17.96 9.81
N ASN A 314 7.53 -17.84 8.74
CA ASN A 314 8.58 -16.82 8.62
C ASN A 314 9.55 -16.86 9.82
N TYR A 315 10.04 -18.07 10.12
CA TYR A 315 10.83 -18.37 11.32
C TYR A 315 11.94 -17.36 11.63
N TYR A 316 12.74 -16.97 10.63
CA TYR A 316 13.87 -16.05 10.85
C TYR A 316 13.41 -14.66 11.29
N VAL A 317 12.27 -14.17 10.77
CA VAL A 317 11.66 -12.92 11.26
C VAL A 317 11.12 -13.07 12.68
N THR A 318 10.59 -14.23 13.04
CA THR A 318 10.07 -14.47 14.39
C THR A 318 11.16 -14.52 15.46
N CYS A 319 12.43 -14.64 15.06
CA CYS A 319 13.57 -14.55 15.94
C CYS A 319 14.06 -13.11 16.19
N LEU A 320 13.51 -12.11 15.49
CA LEU A 320 13.83 -10.69 15.72
C LEU A 320 13.16 -10.15 16.99
N PRO A 321 13.59 -8.99 17.54
CA PRO A 321 12.86 -8.34 18.63
C PRO A 321 11.38 -8.11 18.30
N TYR A 322 10.51 -8.27 19.30
CA TYR A 322 9.04 -8.28 19.13
C TYR A 322 8.51 -6.98 18.49
N GLU A 323 9.13 -5.86 18.80
CA GLU A 323 8.82 -4.52 18.30
C GLU A 323 8.94 -4.46 16.77
N VAL A 324 9.93 -5.15 16.22
CA VAL A 324 10.14 -5.26 14.77
C VAL A 324 9.10 -6.19 14.16
N GLN A 325 8.69 -7.25 14.86
CA GLN A 325 7.77 -8.24 14.31
C GLN A 325 6.36 -7.69 14.11
N PHE A 326 5.80 -6.97 15.09
CA PHE A 326 4.37 -6.64 15.11
C PHE A 326 3.94 -5.69 13.98
N ILE A 327 4.86 -4.89 13.45
CA ILE A 327 4.58 -3.84 12.47
C ILE A 327 4.72 -4.29 11.01
N LEU A 328 5.15 -5.54 10.75
CA LEU A 328 5.40 -6.03 9.39
C LEU A 328 4.16 -6.67 8.76
N SER A 329 3.87 -6.25 7.52
CA SER A 329 2.90 -6.91 6.65
C SER A 329 3.32 -8.33 6.28
N GLU A 330 2.40 -9.14 5.75
CA GLU A 330 2.72 -10.50 5.28
C GLU A 330 3.85 -10.51 4.24
N ARG A 331 3.83 -9.57 3.28
CA ARG A 331 4.88 -9.46 2.26
C ARG A 331 6.20 -8.99 2.87
N GLN A 332 6.18 -8.04 3.82
CA GLN A 332 7.41 -7.64 4.49
C GLN A 332 8.00 -8.79 5.30
N ARG A 333 7.19 -9.58 6.00
CA ARG A 333 7.65 -10.78 6.71
C ARG A 333 8.29 -11.78 5.75
N LEU A 334 7.68 -12.01 4.58
CA LEU A 334 8.26 -12.85 3.54
C LEU A 334 9.65 -12.35 3.11
N LEU A 335 9.74 -11.07 2.74
CA LEU A 335 10.98 -10.47 2.22
C LEU A 335 12.07 -10.42 3.28
N VAL A 336 11.75 -9.98 4.51
CA VAL A 336 12.71 -9.93 5.60
C VAL A 336 13.18 -11.33 5.99
N ASN A 337 12.26 -12.32 6.04
CA ASN A 337 12.62 -13.72 6.34
C ASN A 337 13.57 -14.31 5.30
N ALA A 338 13.36 -13.98 4.02
CA ALA A 338 14.27 -14.37 2.95
C ALA A 338 15.63 -13.64 3.08
N ALA A 339 15.60 -12.33 3.30
CA ALA A 339 16.79 -11.48 3.34
C ALA A 339 17.71 -11.77 4.52
N ILE A 340 17.18 -12.13 5.70
CA ILE A 340 18.00 -12.53 6.86
C ILE A 340 18.90 -13.71 6.52
N VAL A 341 18.42 -14.64 5.69
CA VAL A 341 19.18 -15.83 5.30
C VAL A 341 20.09 -15.55 4.11
N SER A 342 19.68 -14.67 3.19
CA SER A 342 20.34 -14.49 1.89
C SER A 342 21.33 -13.34 1.81
N ARG A 343 21.18 -12.32 2.67
CA ARG A 343 21.99 -11.11 2.64
C ARG A 343 22.96 -11.08 3.82
N ALA A 344 24.08 -10.38 3.64
CA ALA A 344 25.09 -10.27 4.69
C ALA A 344 24.69 -9.21 5.72
N GLY A 345 24.81 -9.55 7.01
CA GLY A 345 24.60 -8.62 8.11
C GLY A 345 23.20 -7.99 8.12
N ASP A 346 23.14 -6.67 8.22
CA ASP A 346 21.90 -5.91 8.43
C ASP A 346 21.21 -5.45 7.13
N GLN A 347 21.63 -5.94 5.96
CA GLN A 347 21.08 -5.56 4.65
C GLN A 347 19.59 -5.89 4.46
N TRP A 348 19.00 -6.73 5.31
CA TRP A 348 17.56 -6.95 5.34
C TRP A 348 16.78 -5.72 5.81
N LYS A 349 17.42 -4.79 6.54
CA LYS A 349 16.80 -3.53 7.00
C LYS A 349 16.46 -2.59 5.84
N ASP A 350 17.03 -2.79 4.65
CA ASP A 350 16.72 -2.01 3.46
C ASP A 350 15.30 -2.24 2.91
N ILE A 351 14.65 -3.32 3.36
CA ILE A 351 13.24 -3.63 3.10
C ILE A 351 12.30 -2.84 4.02
N LEU A 352 12.83 -2.34 5.15
CA LEU A 352 12.08 -1.60 6.17
C LEU A 352 12.11 -0.10 5.89
N SER A 353 10.96 0.55 6.12
CA SER A 353 10.89 2.02 6.10
C SER A 353 11.65 2.60 7.31
N PRO A 354 12.08 3.88 7.26
CA PRO A 354 12.81 4.50 8.36
C PRO A 354 12.14 4.39 9.74
N ARG A 355 10.81 4.46 9.84
CA ARG A 355 10.08 4.29 11.11
C ARG A 355 10.05 2.85 11.62
N GLN A 356 10.35 1.86 10.77
CA GLN A 356 10.36 0.45 11.12
C GLN A 356 11.74 -0.06 11.54
N ARG A 357 12.81 0.74 11.39
CA ARG A 357 14.21 0.34 11.62
C ARG A 357 14.67 0.53 13.06
#